data_AF-A0A378JJP1-F1
#
_entry.id   AF-A0A378JJP1-F1
#
_cell.length_a   1.000
_cell.length_b   1.000
_cell.length_c   1.000
_cell.angle_alpha   90.00
_cell.angle_beta   90.00
_cell.angle_gamma   90.00
#
_symmetry.space_group_name_H-M   'P 1'
#
loop_
_entity.id
_entity.type
_entity.pdbx_description
1 polymer ?
#
loop_
_entity_poly.entity_id
_entity_poly.type
_entity_poly.pdbx_seq_one_letter_code
_entity_poly.pdbx_strand_id
1 'polypeptide(L)'
;MKEREEPKKQVNDFPYKTSLFLTTSLAIYGLMRKGKINYQMALELYAKGGGGFNVYQKLNGQSKRVFAIDYHPFWDKNAKESVYKLHYHRGDSKNQMKKHRPYEGGW
;
A
#
# COMPACT_ATOMS: atom_id res chain seq x y z
N MET A 1 -31.63 -1.03 45.55
CA MET A 1 -32.00 -0.42 44.26
C MET A 1 -30.90 -0.73 43.26
N LYS A 2 -31.19 -1.42 42.16
CA LYS A 2 -30.27 -1.49 41.01
C LYS A 2 -30.61 -0.33 40.08
N GLU A 3 -29.67 0.57 39.84
CA GLU A 3 -29.81 1.57 38.79
C GLU A 3 -30.01 0.86 37.45
N ARG A 4 -31.07 1.25 36.73
CA ARG A 4 -31.27 0.82 35.35
C ARG A 4 -30.37 1.71 34.49
N GLU A 5 -29.30 1.14 33.95
CA GLU A 5 -28.51 1.82 32.93
C GLU A 5 -29.40 2.12 31.72
N GLU A 6 -29.46 3.39 31.32
CA GLU A 6 -30.20 3.79 30.11
C GLU A 6 -29.57 3.17 28.85
N PRO A 7 -30.38 2.71 27.89
CA PRO A 7 -29.86 2.15 26.66
C PRO A 7 -29.13 3.24 25.88
N LYS A 8 -27.82 3.06 25.67
CA LYS A 8 -27.01 3.99 24.87
C LYS A 8 -27.62 4.11 23.48
N LYS A 9 -28.07 5.33 23.12
CA LYS A 9 -28.52 5.65 21.76
C LYS A 9 -27.41 5.31 20.76
N GLN A 10 -27.73 4.43 19.82
CA GLN A 10 -26.81 4.07 18.74
C GLN A 10 -26.73 5.25 17.77
N VAL A 11 -25.66 6.06 17.88
CA VAL A 11 -25.42 7.18 16.97
C VAL A 11 -24.81 6.63 15.69
N ASN A 12 -25.45 6.89 14.55
CA ASN A 12 -24.93 6.48 13.25
C ASN A 12 -23.86 7.48 12.78
N ASP A 13 -22.60 7.22 13.14
CA ASP A 13 -21.45 8.06 12.76
C ASP A 13 -20.95 7.80 11.32
N PHE A 14 -21.59 6.91 10.57
CA PHE A 14 -21.15 6.53 9.23
C PHE A 14 -21.00 7.72 8.26
N PRO A 15 -21.95 8.69 8.20
CA PRO A 15 -21.81 9.84 7.31
C PRO A 15 -20.60 10.71 7.69
N TYR A 16 -20.41 10.96 9.00
CA TYR A 16 -19.29 11.75 9.50
C TYR A 16 -17.94 11.08 9.17
N LYS A 17 -17.81 9.78 9.43
CA LYS A 17 -16.59 9.01 9.12
C LYS A 17 -16.28 9.02 7.62
N THR A 18 -17.32 8.85 6.79
CA THR A 18 -17.18 8.89 5.34
C THR A 18 -16.75 10.28 4.85
N SER A 19 -17.38 11.35 5.34
CA SER A 19 -17.01 12.72 5.00
C SER A 19 -15.59 13.05 5.43
N LEU A 20 -15.18 12.65 6.64
CA LEU A 20 -13.82 12.85 7.14
C LEU A 20 -12.80 12.10 6.28
N PHE A 21 -13.08 10.85 5.90
CA PHE A 21 -12.23 10.06 5.02
C PHE A 21 -12.06 10.71 3.65
N LEU A 22 -13.16 11.12 3.01
CA LEU A 22 -13.12 11.71 1.67
C LEU A 22 -12.38 13.06 1.67
N THR A 23 -12.70 13.94 2.62
CA THR A 23 -12.05 15.25 2.73
C THR A 23 -10.54 15.11 2.99
N THR A 24 -10.15 14.20 3.88
CA THR A 24 -8.73 13.91 4.17
C THR A 24 -8.02 13.36 2.93
N SER A 25 -8.65 12.43 2.21
CA SER A 25 -8.09 11.83 1.00
C SER A 25 -7.86 12.88 -0.10
N LEU A 26 -8.84 13.77 -0.31
CA LEU A 26 -8.73 14.87 -1.28
C LEU A 26 -7.64 15.88 -0.88
N ALA A 27 -7.52 16.21 0.41
CA ALA A 27 -6.47 17.09 0.90
C ALA A 27 -5.07 16.50 0.66
N ILE A 28 -4.87 15.22 0.99
CA ILE A 28 -3.61 14.50 0.73
C ILE A 28 -3.29 14.50 -0.77
N TYR A 29 -4.28 14.16 -1.62
CA TYR A 29 -4.10 14.17 -3.07
C TYR A 29 -3.71 15.56 -3.59
N GLY A 30 -4.37 16.62 -3.12
CA GLY A 30 -4.04 17.99 -3.47
C GLY A 30 -2.62 18.39 -3.06
N LEU A 31 -2.17 17.98 -1.88
CA LEU A 31 -0.79 18.21 -1.41
C LEU A 31 0.25 17.45 -2.24
N MET A 32 -0.04 16.21 -2.65
CA MET A 32 0.81 15.43 -3.56
C MET A 32 0.91 16.12 -4.95
N ARG A 33 -0.22 16.58 -5.50
CA ARG A 33 -0.25 17.28 -6.81
C ARG A 33 0.52 18.60 -6.79
N LYS A 34 0.49 19.34 -5.67
CA LYS A 34 1.26 20.58 -5.47
C LYS A 34 2.73 20.34 -5.12
N GLY A 35 3.18 19.08 -5.03
CA GLY A 35 4.54 18.73 -4.65
C GLY A 35 4.91 19.12 -3.21
N LYS A 36 3.92 19.33 -2.34
CA LYS A 36 4.14 19.57 -0.89
C LYS A 36 4.42 18.27 -0.15
N ILE A 37 3.96 17.16 -0.71
CA ILE A 37 4.31 15.80 -0.28
C ILE A 37 5.25 15.21 -1.32
N ASN A 38 6.43 14.80 -0.87
CA ASN A 38 7.49 14.23 -1.72
C ASN A 38 7.29 12.73 -1.98
N TYR A 39 6.05 12.26 -2.01
CA TYR A 39 5.71 10.88 -2.29
C TYR A 39 4.84 10.77 -3.52
N GLN A 40 5.05 9.70 -4.30
CA GLN A 40 4.24 9.33 -5.43
C GLN A 40 3.86 7.86 -5.29
N MET A 41 2.67 7.53 -5.75
CA MET A 41 2.13 6.18 -5.74
C MET A 41 1.79 5.80 -7.18
N ALA A 42 2.11 4.57 -7.58
CA ALA A 42 1.81 4.07 -8.92
C ALA A 42 1.28 2.63 -8.82
N LEU A 43 0.27 2.34 -9.63
CA LEU A 43 -0.16 0.97 -9.94
C LEU A 43 0.46 0.61 -11.29
N GLU A 44 1.27 -0.45 -11.30
CA GLU A 44 2.02 -0.87 -12.48
C GLU A 44 1.59 -2.28 -12.89
N LEU A 45 1.48 -2.50 -14.21
CA LEU A 45 1.28 -3.82 -14.80
C LEU A 45 2.60 -4.30 -15.38
N TYR A 46 2.94 -5.57 -15.13
CA TYR A 46 4.23 -6.12 -15.57
C TYR A 46 4.09 -6.91 -16.86
N ALA A 47 5.05 -6.73 -17.77
CA ALA A 47 5.05 -7.37 -19.09
C ALA A 47 4.99 -8.91 -19.04
N LYS A 48 5.52 -9.51 -17.97
CA LYS A 48 5.50 -10.97 -17.74
C LYS A 48 4.26 -11.47 -16.98
N GLY A 49 3.24 -10.62 -16.84
CA GLY A 49 2.04 -10.90 -16.07
C GLY A 49 2.11 -10.38 -14.63
N GLY A 50 0.95 -10.12 -14.05
CA GLY A 50 0.82 -9.53 -12.73
C GLY A 50 0.99 -8.01 -12.71
N GLY A 51 1.14 -7.47 -11.51
CA GLY A 51 1.28 -6.05 -11.27
C GLY A 51 1.62 -5.73 -9.83
N GLY A 52 1.80 -4.45 -9.53
CA GLY A 52 2.19 -4.02 -8.20
C GLY A 52 1.87 -2.57 -7.89
N PHE A 53 1.70 -2.30 -6.61
CA PHE A 53 1.59 -0.96 -6.06
C PHE A 53 2.96 -0.50 -5.58
N ASN A 54 3.43 0.63 -6.13
CA ASN A 54 4.77 1.15 -5.89
C ASN A 54 4.68 2.52 -5.22
N VAL A 55 5.49 2.73 -4.18
CA VAL A 55 5.64 4.02 -3.51
C VAL A 55 7.05 4.55 -3.81
N TYR A 56 7.08 5.77 -4.34
CA TYR A 56 8.27 6.50 -4.68
C TYR A 56 8.41 7.73 -3.80
N GLN A 57 9.61 8.02 -3.36
CA GLN A 57 9.98 9.28 -2.73
C GLN A 57 10.72 10.14 -3.74
N LYS A 58 10.28 11.39 -3.92
CA LYS A 58 10.96 12.41 -4.70
C LYS A 58 12.03 13.09 -3.85
N LEU A 59 13.29 12.94 -4.23
CA LEU A 59 14.43 13.58 -3.60
C LEU A 59 15.29 14.23 -4.69
N ASN A 60 15.55 15.53 -4.58
CA ASN A 60 16.40 16.28 -5.52
C ASN A 60 16.02 16.08 -7.00
N GLY A 61 14.72 16.08 -7.30
CA GLY A 61 14.19 15.90 -8.66
C GLY A 61 14.19 14.44 -9.17
N GLN A 62 14.74 13.48 -8.39
CA GLN A 62 14.75 12.06 -8.74
C GLN A 62 13.69 11.30 -7.93
N SER A 63 13.02 10.34 -8.57
CA SER A 63 12.11 9.42 -7.89
C SER A 63 12.84 8.15 -7.47
N LYS A 64 12.82 7.86 -6.18
CA LYS A 64 13.39 6.65 -5.58
C LYS A 64 12.27 5.77 -5.06
N ARG A 65 12.17 4.53 -5.56
CA ARG A 65 11.22 3.55 -5.00
C ARG A 65 11.64 3.19 -3.57
N VAL A 66 10.72 3.32 -2.62
CA VAL A 66 10.96 3.05 -1.18
C VAL A 66 10.14 1.87 -0.65
N PHE A 67 9.03 1.56 -1.33
CA PHE A 67 8.17 0.45 -0.99
C PHE A 67 7.45 -0.08 -2.24
N ALA A 68 7.15 -1.37 -2.27
CA ALA A 68 6.27 -1.95 -3.28
C ALA A 68 5.53 -3.18 -2.72
N ILE A 69 4.32 -3.42 -3.21
CA ILE A 69 3.57 -4.67 -3.03
C ILE A 69 3.29 -5.21 -4.42
N ASP A 70 3.83 -6.38 -4.71
CA ASP A 70 3.85 -6.93 -6.05
C ASP A 70 3.22 -8.33 -6.04
N TYR A 71 2.38 -8.59 -7.04
CA TYR A 71 1.79 -9.90 -7.30
C TYR A 71 2.09 -10.29 -8.74
N HIS A 72 3.05 -11.18 -8.92
CA HIS A 72 3.54 -11.57 -10.23
C HIS A 72 4.11 -12.99 -10.21
N PRO A 73 4.29 -13.64 -11.38
CA PRO A 73 4.84 -14.99 -11.44
C PRO A 73 6.31 -15.05 -10.98
N PHE A 74 6.66 -16.15 -10.32
CA PHE A 74 8.02 -16.56 -9.98
C PHE A 74 8.23 -18.00 -10.42
N TRP A 75 9.45 -18.31 -10.85
CA TRP A 75 9.85 -19.68 -11.12
C TRP A 75 10.06 -20.45 -9.82
N ASP A 76 9.25 -21.48 -9.58
CA ASP A 76 9.43 -22.43 -8.49
C ASP A 76 10.34 -23.58 -8.93
N LYS A 77 11.49 -23.73 -8.28
CA LYS A 77 12.47 -24.78 -8.63
C LYS A 77 12.00 -26.17 -8.21
N ASN A 78 11.18 -26.28 -7.18
CA ASN A 78 10.73 -27.56 -6.64
C ASN A 78 9.60 -28.14 -7.52
N ALA A 79 8.61 -27.30 -7.84
CA ALA A 79 7.48 -27.68 -8.69
C ALA A 79 7.79 -27.62 -10.20
N LYS A 80 8.92 -26.99 -10.59
CA LYS A 80 9.33 -26.76 -11.98
C LYS A 80 8.27 -26.00 -12.80
N GLU A 81 7.59 -25.05 -12.16
CA GLU A 81 6.52 -24.27 -12.78
C GLU A 81 6.56 -22.82 -12.33
N SER A 82 5.80 -21.98 -13.02
CA SER A 82 5.66 -20.57 -12.69
C SER A 82 4.44 -20.37 -11.80
N VAL A 83 4.67 -19.88 -10.58
CA VAL A 83 3.63 -19.66 -9.57
C VAL A 83 3.50 -18.17 -9.25
N TYR A 84 2.27 -17.68 -9.14
CA TYR A 84 2.02 -16.31 -8.74
C TYR A 84 2.25 -16.13 -7.23
N LYS A 85 3.01 -15.11 -6.87
CA LYS A 85 3.40 -14.88 -5.48
C LYS A 85 3.21 -13.42 -5.08
N LEU A 86 2.45 -13.22 -4.01
CA LEU A 86 2.32 -11.91 -3.36
C LEU A 86 3.54 -11.68 -2.46
N HIS A 87 4.22 -10.57 -2.69
CA HIS A 87 5.41 -10.21 -1.93
C HIS A 87 5.55 -8.70 -1.87
N TYR A 88 6.44 -8.23 -1.00
CA TYR A 88 6.69 -6.80 -0.85
C TYR A 88 8.19 -6.48 -0.88
N HIS A 89 8.49 -5.23 -1.23
CA HIS A 89 9.83 -4.67 -1.26
C HIS A 89 9.88 -3.46 -0.34
N ARG A 90 10.95 -3.33 0.44
CA ARG A 90 11.21 -2.15 1.27
C ARG A 90 12.69 -1.92 1.48
N GLY A 91 13.06 -0.65 1.68
CA GLY A 91 14.37 -0.24 2.17
C GLY A 91 14.94 0.98 1.46
N ASP A 92 16.08 1.43 1.97
CA ASP A 92 16.73 2.67 1.57
C ASP A 92 17.74 2.49 0.44
N SER A 93 18.22 1.26 0.20
CA SER A 93 19.16 0.99 -0.89
C SER A 93 18.51 0.20 -2.01
N LYS A 94 19.07 0.32 -3.23
CA LYS A 94 18.69 -0.50 -4.38
C LYS A 94 18.75 -2.00 -4.05
N ASN A 95 19.72 -2.41 -3.23
CA ASN A 95 19.87 -3.81 -2.82
C ASN A 95 18.74 -4.26 -1.88
N GLN A 96 18.31 -3.42 -0.94
CA GLN A 96 17.17 -3.75 -0.06
C GLN A 96 15.84 -3.77 -0.85
N MET A 97 15.70 -2.88 -1.83
CA MET A 97 14.53 -2.80 -2.72
C MET A 97 14.44 -3.91 -3.77
N LYS A 98 15.49 -4.74 -3.92
CA LYS A 98 15.49 -5.95 -4.76
C LYS A 98 15.09 -7.21 -4.00
N LYS A 99 15.07 -7.16 -2.67
CA LYS A 99 14.76 -8.33 -1.84
C LYS A 99 13.24 -8.58 -1.82
N HIS A 100 12.81 -9.66 -2.45
CA HIS A 100 11.45 -10.18 -2.35
C HIS A 100 11.18 -10.66 -0.92
N ARG A 101 10.12 -10.16 -0.29
CA ARG A 101 9.74 -10.56 1.07
C ARG A 101 8.34 -11.18 1.05
N PRO A 102 8.16 -12.39 1.59
CA PRO A 102 6.86 -13.06 1.57
C PRO A 102 5.85 -12.30 2.41
N TYR A 103 4.63 -12.22 1.90
CA TYR A 103 3.51 -11.72 2.68
C TYR A 103 3.05 -12.77 3.71
N GLU A 104 2.98 -14.05 3.32
CA GLU A 104 2.48 -15.15 4.14
C GLU A 104 3.57 -15.84 5.00
N GLY A 105 4.81 -15.34 4.97
CA GLY A 105 5.97 -15.97 5.59
C GLY A 105 6.53 -17.14 4.77
N GLY A 106 7.87 -17.28 4.73
CA GLY A 106 8.57 -18.30 3.96
C GLY A 106 8.75 -17.98 2.47
N TRP A 107 10.01 -17.98 2.00
CA TRP A 107 10.40 -18.06 0.57
C TRP A 107 11.74 -18.78 0.46
#